data_AF-A0A0J9SI46-F1
#
_entry.id   AF-A0A0J9SI46-F1
#
_cell.length_a   1.000
_cell.length_b   1.000
_cell.length_c   1.000
_cell.angle_alpha   90.00
_cell.angle_beta   90.00
_cell.angle_gamma   90.00
#
_symmetry.space_group_name_H-M   'P 1'
#
loop_
_entity.id
_entity.type
_entity.pdbx_description
1 polymer ?
#
loop_
_entity_poly.entity_id
_entity_poly.type
_entity_poly.pdbx_seq_one_letter_code
_entity_poly.pdbx_strand_id
1 'polypeptide(L)'
;MYKDHLLKRPSKILELSPPRQNEQAERKKEKKKKATLDDVLYGGLLNIYKPVNVYSMKVCQRVKRVLKDHFQRISKTKLNFKVGHGGTLDPFAEGVLVIGIQKGTKRLSDFLKCYKTYLALGLFGLETDTLDRKGKIVKISSHLMEGTTPQVETTTTHDPLTLQKNIPLTLNKFIGHINQTPPLYSAKRVDGMRLYEYARKNITVHIKPSHVHIEDIKHLNQVDLPFFDLQVKCSGGTYIRSLVRDFAHALNTHATLIKLIRVQQGGDFPYEHSLHYDDIDMENVLRHFIRL
;
A
#
# COMPACT_ATOMS: atom_id res chain seq x y z
N MET A 1 0.84 3.91 -24.26
CA MET A 1 -0.34 4.13 -25.11
C MET A 1 -1.64 3.58 -24.49
N TYR A 2 -1.77 2.29 -24.13
CA TYR A 2 -2.96 1.78 -23.40
C TYR A 2 -3.14 2.36 -21.98
N LYS A 3 -2.05 2.79 -21.32
CA LYS A 3 -2.02 3.33 -19.95
C LYS A 3 -2.72 4.69 -19.78
N ASP A 4 -2.79 5.51 -20.82
CA ASP A 4 -3.19 6.92 -20.69
C ASP A 4 -4.64 7.18 -21.13
N HIS A 5 -5.23 6.31 -21.97
CA HIS A 5 -6.60 6.48 -22.47
C HIS A 5 -7.69 5.87 -21.60
N LEU A 6 -7.35 4.95 -20.70
CA LEU A 6 -8.32 4.16 -19.92
C LEU A 6 -8.62 4.71 -18.52
N LEU A 7 -7.94 5.78 -18.08
CA LEU A 7 -8.16 6.45 -16.79
C LEU A 7 -9.18 7.60 -16.88
N LYS A 8 -9.96 7.70 -17.97
CA LYS A 8 -10.84 8.84 -18.27
C LYS A 8 -12.22 8.83 -17.56
N ARG A 9 -12.47 7.93 -16.61
CA ARG A 9 -13.60 8.04 -15.67
C ARG A 9 -13.06 8.18 -14.24
N PRO A 10 -13.44 9.24 -13.50
CA PRO A 10 -12.94 9.46 -12.15
C PRO A 10 -13.60 8.47 -11.19
N SER A 11 -12.97 7.31 -10.98
CA SER A 11 -13.28 6.51 -9.79
C SER A 11 -12.91 7.33 -8.55
N LYS A 12 -13.71 7.25 -7.48
CA LYS A 12 -13.33 7.87 -6.19
C LYS A 12 -11.96 7.40 -5.72
N ILE A 13 -11.55 6.18 -6.06
CA ILE A 13 -10.20 5.65 -5.76
C ILE A 13 -9.12 6.40 -6.54
N LEU A 14 -9.41 6.84 -7.77
CA LEU A 14 -8.48 7.65 -8.57
C LEU A 14 -8.34 9.07 -8.00
N GLU A 15 -9.39 9.63 -7.41
CA GLU A 15 -9.46 11.01 -6.92
C GLU A 15 -9.20 11.21 -5.42
N LEU A 16 -9.02 10.13 -4.63
CA LEU A 16 -8.67 10.22 -3.22
C LEU A 16 -7.34 10.96 -3.04
N SER A 17 -7.45 12.26 -2.83
CA SER A 17 -6.35 13.09 -2.41
C SER A 17 -6.22 12.97 -0.91
N PRO A 18 -4.99 12.85 -0.37
CA PRO A 18 -4.79 13.13 1.05
C PRO A 18 -5.39 14.49 1.37
N PRO A 19 -5.97 14.70 2.56
CA PRO A 19 -6.37 16.04 2.95
C PRO A 19 -5.11 16.93 2.95
N ARG A 20 -4.90 17.69 1.87
CA ARG A 20 -4.11 18.91 1.94
C ARG A 20 -4.84 19.78 2.95
N GLN A 21 -4.09 20.35 3.89
CA GLN A 21 -4.61 21.03 5.09
C GLN A 21 -5.94 21.73 4.82
N ASN A 22 -7.05 21.05 5.11
CA ASN A 22 -8.38 21.63 5.01
C ASN A 22 -8.63 22.33 6.33
N GLU A 23 -8.83 23.64 6.29
CA GLU A 23 -9.26 24.50 7.41
C GLU A 23 -10.45 23.91 8.20
N GLN A 24 -11.25 23.04 7.57
CA GLN A 24 -12.37 22.35 8.22
C GLN A 24 -11.96 21.27 9.25
N ALA A 25 -10.77 20.67 9.13
CA ALA A 25 -10.23 19.75 10.16
C ALA A 25 -9.65 20.51 11.37
N GLU A 26 -9.32 21.80 11.21
CA GLU A 26 -8.86 22.67 12.29
C GLU A 26 -9.99 22.92 13.31
N ARG A 27 -11.23 23.09 12.83
CA ARG A 27 -12.41 23.38 13.69
C ARG A 27 -12.79 22.29 14.69
N LYS A 28 -12.37 21.03 14.51
CA LYS A 28 -12.63 19.94 15.48
C LYS A 28 -11.42 19.54 16.32
N LYS A 29 -10.20 19.99 15.98
CA LYS A 29 -8.95 19.62 16.68
C LYS A 29 -8.46 20.64 17.71
N GLU A 30 -9.19 21.73 17.91
CA GLU A 30 -8.92 22.82 18.88
C GLU A 30 -8.79 22.42 20.37
N LYS A 31 -8.77 21.14 20.74
CA LYS A 31 -8.58 20.71 22.14
C LYS A 31 -7.40 19.78 22.43
N LYS A 32 -6.61 19.32 21.43
CA LYS A 32 -5.36 18.60 21.73
C LYS A 32 -4.18 19.55 21.72
N LYS A 33 -3.64 19.82 22.92
CA LYS A 33 -2.41 20.60 23.12
C LYS A 33 -1.29 20.01 22.24
N LYS A 34 -0.70 20.82 21.35
CA LYS A 34 0.45 20.48 20.48
C LYS A 34 1.56 19.78 21.28
N ALA A 35 2.26 18.82 20.68
CA ALA A 35 3.39 18.16 21.34
C ALA A 35 4.54 19.15 21.60
N THR A 36 5.31 18.90 22.66
CA THR A 36 6.53 19.64 22.99
C THR A 36 7.76 18.98 22.35
N LEU A 37 8.91 19.66 22.41
CA LEU A 37 10.17 19.04 21.99
C LEU A 37 10.57 17.86 22.88
N ASP A 38 10.23 17.92 24.17
CA ASP A 38 10.49 16.82 25.12
C ASP A 38 9.66 15.57 24.78
N ASP A 39 8.41 15.75 24.33
CA ASP A 39 7.58 14.64 23.83
C ASP A 39 8.28 13.93 22.65
N VAL A 40 8.90 14.69 21.75
CA VAL A 40 9.61 14.15 20.58
C VAL A 40 10.90 13.44 20.99
N LEU A 41 11.65 14.00 21.95
CA LEU A 41 12.85 13.38 22.50
C LEU A 41 12.53 12.07 23.22
N TYR A 42 11.42 12.03 23.97
CA TYR A 42 10.90 10.84 24.62
C TYR A 42 10.49 9.77 23.59
N GLY A 43 9.64 10.16 22.63
CA GLY A 43 9.22 9.33 21.52
C GLY A 43 7.70 9.15 21.41
N GLY A 44 7.27 8.77 20.21
CA GLY A 44 5.88 8.80 19.78
C GLY A 44 5.71 8.26 18.38
N LEU A 45 4.49 8.41 17.86
CA LEU A 45 4.10 7.97 16.54
C LEU A 45 3.69 9.17 15.67
N LEU A 46 3.81 8.99 14.36
CA LEU A 46 3.23 9.87 13.35
C LEU A 46 2.40 9.04 12.38
N ASN A 47 1.21 9.52 12.05
CA ASN A 47 0.42 9.02 10.93
C ASN A 47 0.82 9.80 9.67
N ILE A 48 1.59 9.20 8.76
CA ILE A 48 2.05 9.89 7.54
C ILE A 48 1.31 9.36 6.31
N TYR A 49 0.86 10.24 5.42
CA TYR A 49 0.45 9.87 4.08
C TYR A 49 1.69 9.79 3.17
N LYS A 50 2.02 8.60 2.70
CA LYS A 50 3.10 8.39 1.72
C LYS A 50 2.53 8.55 0.30
N PRO A 51 3.04 9.48 -0.53
CA PRO A 51 2.62 9.58 -1.92
C PRO A 51 3.23 8.45 -2.77
N VAL A 52 2.73 8.32 -4.00
CA VAL A 52 3.29 7.41 -5.01
C VAL A 52 4.75 7.76 -5.34
N ASN A 53 5.50 6.78 -5.83
CA ASN A 53 6.92 6.84 -6.18
C ASN A 53 7.88 7.18 -5.02
N VAL A 54 7.40 7.27 -3.77
CA VAL A 54 8.24 7.38 -2.57
C VAL A 54 8.37 6.02 -1.89
N TYR A 55 9.59 5.60 -1.56
CA TYR A 55 9.82 4.40 -0.74
C TYR A 55 9.49 4.68 0.73
N SER A 56 8.91 3.73 1.47
CA SER A 56 8.63 3.90 2.90
C SER A 56 9.85 4.36 3.73
N MET A 57 11.05 3.86 3.40
CA MET A 57 12.28 4.29 4.08
C MET A 57 12.64 5.76 3.81
N LYS A 58 12.25 6.34 2.66
CA LYS A 58 12.46 7.77 2.38
C LYS A 58 11.61 8.65 3.29
N VAL A 59 10.41 8.19 3.67
CA VAL A 59 9.58 8.86 4.69
C VAL A 59 10.31 8.93 6.03
N CYS A 60 10.86 7.80 6.51
CA CYS A 60 11.66 7.78 7.74
C CYS A 60 12.87 8.71 7.66
N GLN A 61 13.57 8.73 6.51
CA GLN A 61 14.73 9.61 6.29
C GLN A 61 14.33 11.10 6.31
N ARG A 62 13.19 11.47 5.72
CA ARG A 62 12.68 12.85 5.74
C ARG A 62 12.37 13.31 7.15
N VAL A 63 11.60 12.51 7.91
CA VAL A 63 11.29 12.78 9.33
C VAL A 63 12.58 12.92 10.14
N LYS A 64 13.50 11.95 10.02
CA LYS A 64 14.79 11.98 10.74
C LYS A 64 15.61 13.24 10.42
N ARG A 65 15.63 13.67 9.16
CA ARG A 65 16.34 14.88 8.71
C ARG A 65 15.74 16.12 9.36
N VAL A 66 14.42 16.30 9.28
CA VAL A 66 13.70 17.44 9.87
C VAL A 66 13.99 17.57 11.37
N LEU A 67 13.93 16.46 12.11
CA LEU A 67 14.25 16.44 13.53
C LEU A 67 15.72 16.83 13.78
N LYS A 68 16.66 16.19 13.08
CA LYS A 68 18.08 16.47 13.25
C LYS A 68 18.42 17.94 12.96
N ASP A 69 17.93 18.48 11.85
CA ASP A 69 18.21 19.84 11.41
C ASP A 69 17.58 20.88 12.35
N HIS A 70 16.43 20.58 12.96
CA HIS A 70 15.81 21.45 13.97
C HIS A 70 16.63 21.47 15.26
N PHE A 71 16.93 20.30 15.84
CA PHE A 71 17.67 20.21 17.10
C PHE A 71 19.11 20.72 16.98
N GLN A 72 19.77 20.51 15.84
CA GLN A 72 21.09 21.07 15.58
C GLN A 72 21.10 22.61 15.60
N ARG A 73 20.02 23.26 15.15
CA ARG A 73 19.91 24.72 15.18
C ARG A 73 19.70 25.28 16.59
N ILE A 74 18.87 24.63 17.41
CA ILE A 74 18.49 25.16 18.72
C ILE A 74 19.44 24.78 19.86
N SER A 75 20.05 23.59 19.84
CA SER A 75 20.89 23.09 20.94
C SER A 75 22.36 22.92 20.58
N LYS A 76 22.73 23.22 19.32
CA LYS A 76 24.07 22.94 18.73
C LYS A 76 24.54 21.48 18.91
N THR A 77 23.64 20.58 19.31
CA THR A 77 23.94 19.19 19.64
C THR A 77 23.48 18.29 18.50
N LYS A 78 24.35 17.40 18.04
CA LYS A 78 24.05 16.45 16.96
C LYS A 78 23.33 15.23 17.54
N LEU A 79 22.01 15.29 17.61
CA LEU A 79 21.19 14.15 18.06
C LEU A 79 20.99 13.13 16.94
N ASN A 80 21.08 11.85 17.28
CA ASN A 80 20.78 10.74 16.37
C ASN A 80 19.41 10.13 16.68
N PHE A 81 18.37 10.64 16.02
CA PHE A 81 17.02 10.12 16.20
C PHE A 81 16.86 8.70 15.64
N LYS A 82 16.23 7.82 16.43
CA LYS A 82 15.72 6.52 15.97
C LYS A 82 14.36 6.75 15.30
N VAL A 83 14.24 6.38 14.03
CA VAL A 83 13.00 6.52 13.25
C VAL A 83 12.81 5.24 12.42
N GLY A 84 11.60 4.70 12.43
CA GLY A 84 11.21 3.50 11.66
C GLY A 84 9.75 3.55 11.22
N HIS A 85 9.32 2.57 10.42
CA HIS A 85 7.93 2.48 9.95
C HIS A 85 7.25 1.18 10.38
N GLY A 86 5.93 1.22 10.58
CA GLY A 86 5.11 0.11 11.05
C GLY A 86 4.58 -0.83 9.96
N GLY A 87 5.05 -0.69 8.72
CA GLY A 87 4.69 -1.61 7.64
C GLY A 87 4.91 -0.99 6.27
N THR A 88 5.77 -1.61 5.47
CA THR A 88 6.15 -1.14 4.13
C THR A 88 4.92 -0.94 3.24
N LEU A 89 4.93 0.13 2.44
CA LEU A 89 4.07 0.32 1.28
C LEU A 89 4.95 0.24 0.03
N ASP A 90 4.43 -0.43 -1.00
CA ASP A 90 5.12 -0.51 -2.28
C ASP A 90 5.33 0.91 -2.87
N PRO A 91 6.38 1.13 -3.66
CA PRO A 91 6.66 2.45 -4.23
C PRO A 91 5.51 2.98 -5.10
N PHE A 92 4.81 2.11 -5.83
CA PHE A 92 3.69 2.53 -6.69
C PHE A 92 2.39 2.80 -5.92
N ALA A 93 2.33 2.39 -4.65
CA ALA A 93 1.19 2.57 -3.76
C ALA A 93 1.31 3.87 -2.96
N GLU A 94 0.20 4.33 -2.40
CA GLU A 94 0.13 5.51 -1.53
C GLU A 94 -0.71 5.24 -0.29
N GLY A 95 -0.80 6.23 0.60
CA GLY A 95 -1.64 6.17 1.79
C GLY A 95 -0.89 6.09 3.12
N VAL A 96 -1.62 5.69 4.16
CA VAL A 96 -1.21 5.69 5.56
C VAL A 96 0.06 4.87 5.80
N LEU A 97 1.02 5.45 6.48
CA LEU A 97 2.24 4.82 6.96
C LEU A 97 2.53 5.30 8.38
N VAL A 98 2.34 4.43 9.36
CA VAL A 98 2.70 4.73 10.75
C VAL A 98 4.22 4.80 10.88
N ILE A 99 4.73 5.93 11.38
CA ILE A 99 6.15 6.18 11.65
C ILE A 99 6.36 6.24 13.16
N GLY A 100 7.36 5.54 13.68
CA GLY A 100 7.75 5.58 15.07
C GLY A 100 9.02 6.38 15.26
N ILE A 101 9.05 7.23 16.28
CA ILE A 101 10.19 8.07 16.67
C ILE A 101 10.63 7.70 18.09
N GLN A 102 11.92 7.52 18.31
CA GLN A 102 12.53 7.19 19.61
C GLN A 102 11.83 6.00 20.28
N LYS A 103 11.27 6.14 21.48
CA LYS A 103 10.52 5.04 22.14
C LYS A 103 9.36 4.51 21.29
N GLY A 104 8.77 5.32 20.41
CA GLY A 104 7.70 4.90 19.50
C GLY A 104 8.14 3.83 18.50
N THR A 105 9.44 3.72 18.21
CA THR A 105 9.97 2.63 17.36
C THR A 105 9.70 1.24 17.94
N LYS A 106 9.55 1.13 19.27
CA LYS A 106 9.24 -0.14 19.94
C LYS A 106 7.80 -0.62 19.71
N ARG A 107 6.89 0.27 19.32
CA ARG A 107 5.48 -0.04 19.01
C ARG A 107 5.27 -0.50 17.57
N LEU A 108 6.30 -0.44 16.73
CA LEU A 108 6.17 -0.69 15.28
C LEU A 108 5.82 -2.16 14.95
N SER A 109 6.16 -3.11 15.81
CA SER A 109 5.78 -4.52 15.66
C SER A 109 4.27 -4.73 15.65
N ASP A 110 3.53 -3.93 16.41
CA ASP A 110 2.08 -4.03 16.55
C ASP A 110 1.43 -3.67 15.21
N PHE A 111 1.96 -2.65 14.54
CA PHE A 111 1.50 -2.17 13.23
C PHE A 111 1.83 -3.13 12.08
N LEU A 112 2.86 -3.98 12.24
CA LEU A 112 3.14 -5.02 11.25
C LEU A 112 2.03 -6.08 11.26
N LYS A 113 1.55 -6.45 12.46
CA LYS A 113 0.54 -7.50 12.69
C LYS A 113 -0.90 -7.00 12.54
N CYS A 114 -1.15 -5.71 12.77
CA CYS A 114 -2.50 -5.16 12.77
C CYS A 114 -3.23 -5.27 11.42
N TYR A 115 -4.55 -5.15 11.46
CA TYR A 115 -5.40 -5.02 10.28
C TYR A 115 -5.16 -3.71 9.54
N LYS A 116 -5.31 -3.77 8.23
CA LYS A 116 -5.11 -2.66 7.29
C LYS A 116 -6.26 -2.67 6.29
N THR A 117 -6.73 -1.48 5.92
CA THR A 117 -7.76 -1.32 4.89
C THR A 117 -7.13 -0.67 3.67
N TYR A 118 -7.39 -1.28 2.52
CA TYR A 118 -6.87 -0.85 1.22
C TYR A 118 -8.00 -0.60 0.24
N LEU A 119 -7.74 0.34 -0.66
CA LEU A 119 -8.48 0.51 -1.91
C LEU A 119 -7.56 0.10 -3.05
N ALA A 120 -8.03 -0.82 -3.88
CA ALA A 120 -7.26 -1.44 -4.94
C ALA A 120 -8.01 -1.30 -6.27
N LEU A 121 -7.29 -0.90 -7.32
CA LEU A 121 -7.79 -0.89 -8.69
C LEU A 121 -7.00 -1.93 -9.49
N GLY A 122 -7.66 -3.00 -9.92
CA GLY A 122 -7.10 -4.02 -10.79
C GLY A 122 -7.46 -3.79 -12.25
N LEU A 123 -6.69 -4.41 -13.14
CA LEU A 123 -6.98 -4.52 -14.57
C LEU A 123 -6.97 -6.00 -14.94
N PHE A 124 -8.10 -6.50 -15.44
CA PHE A 124 -8.21 -7.85 -16.00
C PHE A 124 -7.51 -7.96 -17.36
N GLY A 125 -7.19 -9.20 -17.73
CA GLY A 125 -6.70 -9.57 -19.05
C GLY A 125 -5.18 -9.66 -19.17
N LEU A 126 -4.41 -9.25 -18.16
CA LEU A 126 -2.95 -9.43 -18.16
C LEU A 126 -2.36 -9.57 -16.76
N GLU A 127 -1.22 -10.24 -16.66
CA GLU A 127 -0.44 -10.41 -15.44
C GLU A 127 0.99 -9.91 -15.68
N THR A 128 1.59 -9.28 -14.66
CA THR A 128 2.98 -8.81 -14.70
C THR A 128 3.85 -9.55 -13.70
N ASP A 129 5.15 -9.64 -13.94
CA ASP A 129 6.12 -10.29 -13.04
C ASP A 129 6.16 -9.70 -11.60
N THR A 130 5.88 -8.40 -11.46
CA THR A 130 5.76 -7.72 -10.17
C THR A 130 4.36 -7.80 -9.55
N LEU A 131 3.38 -8.30 -10.31
CA LEU A 131 1.93 -8.28 -10.01
C LEU A 131 1.37 -6.86 -9.80
N ASP A 132 2.04 -5.87 -10.38
CA ASP A 132 1.59 -4.48 -10.45
C ASP A 132 1.96 -3.81 -11.79
N ARG A 133 1.45 -2.59 -11.99
CA ARG A 133 1.67 -1.78 -13.21
C ARG A 133 3.13 -1.44 -13.56
N LYS A 134 4.10 -1.70 -12.67
CA LYS A 134 5.52 -1.41 -12.90
C LYS A 134 6.28 -2.60 -13.51
N GLY A 135 5.70 -3.79 -13.48
CA GLY A 135 6.31 -5.02 -14.01
C GLY A 135 6.20 -5.16 -15.53
N LYS A 136 6.86 -6.19 -16.05
CA LYS A 136 6.73 -6.65 -17.44
C LYS A 136 5.57 -7.62 -17.55
N ILE A 137 4.85 -7.58 -18.67
CA ILE A 137 3.75 -8.52 -18.95
C ILE A 137 4.34 -9.92 -19.10
N VAL A 138 3.76 -10.90 -18.40
CA VAL A 138 4.15 -12.32 -18.42
C VAL A 138 3.01 -13.25 -18.84
N LYS A 139 1.75 -12.82 -18.67
CA LYS A 139 0.55 -13.53 -19.14
C LYS A 139 -0.42 -12.52 -19.72
N ILE A 140 -1.17 -12.94 -20.74
CA ILE A 140 -2.22 -12.11 -21.34
C ILE A 140 -3.36 -13.00 -21.84
N SER A 141 -4.57 -12.50 -21.72
CA SER A 141 -5.76 -13.19 -22.20
C SER A 141 -5.84 -13.10 -23.72
N SER A 142 -6.24 -14.22 -24.35
CA SER A 142 -6.29 -14.41 -25.79
C SER A 142 -7.05 -13.30 -26.55
N HIS A 143 -8.17 -12.81 -26.00
CA HIS A 143 -8.98 -11.75 -26.63
C HIS A 143 -8.30 -10.36 -26.70
N LEU A 144 -7.17 -10.15 -26.00
CA LEU A 144 -6.40 -8.90 -26.04
C LEU A 144 -5.20 -8.97 -26.99
N MET A 145 -5.00 -10.11 -27.67
CA MET A 145 -3.88 -10.32 -28.58
C MET A 145 -4.28 -10.08 -30.04
N GLU A 146 -4.62 -8.84 -30.39
CA GLU A 146 -4.39 -8.40 -31.77
C GLU A 146 -2.91 -7.98 -31.89
N GLY A 147 -2.06 -8.89 -32.38
CA GLY A 147 -0.70 -8.56 -32.86
C GLY A 147 0.46 -8.62 -31.86
N THR A 148 0.45 -9.49 -30.84
CA THR A 148 1.61 -9.67 -29.93
C THR A 148 2.33 -11.03 -30.04
N THR A 149 3.63 -11.02 -29.74
CA THR A 149 4.65 -12.05 -29.99
C THR A 149 4.48 -13.38 -29.24
N PRO A 150 5.12 -14.49 -29.71
CA PRO A 150 4.78 -15.88 -29.34
C PRO A 150 5.20 -16.36 -27.94
N GLN A 151 5.68 -15.49 -27.03
CA GLN A 151 6.29 -15.91 -25.75
C GLN A 151 5.41 -15.68 -24.51
N VAL A 152 4.13 -15.40 -24.68
CA VAL A 152 3.21 -15.10 -23.57
C VAL A 152 2.19 -16.23 -23.45
N GLU A 153 2.00 -16.77 -22.24
CA GLU A 153 0.96 -17.77 -21.98
C GLU A 153 -0.44 -17.19 -22.24
N THR A 154 -1.22 -17.87 -23.08
CA THR A 154 -2.59 -17.49 -23.44
C THR A 154 -3.62 -18.36 -22.72
N THR A 155 -4.65 -17.75 -22.16
CA THR A 155 -5.82 -18.44 -21.57
C THR A 155 -7.12 -17.99 -22.24
N THR A 156 -8.10 -18.90 -22.31
CA THR A 156 -9.49 -18.61 -22.71
C THR A 156 -10.19 -17.85 -21.59
N THR A 157 -10.78 -16.70 -21.91
CA THR A 157 -11.51 -15.85 -20.94
C THR A 157 -13.01 -15.91 -21.17
N HIS A 158 -13.76 -15.86 -20.07
CA HIS A 158 -15.20 -15.63 -20.08
C HIS A 158 -15.55 -14.31 -20.78
N ASP A 159 -16.74 -14.25 -21.38
CA ASP A 159 -17.26 -13.00 -21.91
C ASP A 159 -17.41 -11.94 -20.78
N PRO A 160 -17.33 -10.63 -21.09
CA PRO A 160 -17.36 -9.58 -20.08
C PRO A 160 -18.58 -9.62 -19.15
N LEU A 161 -19.75 -10.05 -19.64
CA LEU A 161 -20.98 -10.11 -18.86
C LEU A 161 -20.93 -11.25 -17.83
N THR A 162 -20.40 -12.41 -18.22
CA THR A 162 -20.14 -13.53 -17.31
C THR A 162 -19.08 -13.18 -16.28
N LEU A 163 -18.02 -12.49 -16.67
CA LEU A 163 -16.99 -12.00 -15.74
C LEU A 163 -17.60 -11.09 -14.67
N GLN A 164 -18.36 -10.08 -15.09
CA GLN A 164 -18.98 -9.11 -14.18
C GLN A 164 -19.93 -9.78 -13.17
N LYS A 165 -20.76 -10.73 -13.63
CA LYS A 165 -21.69 -11.48 -12.77
C LYS A 165 -20.97 -12.34 -11.71
N ASN A 166 -19.79 -12.87 -12.04
CA ASN A 166 -19.05 -13.78 -11.15
C ASN A 166 -18.15 -13.07 -10.14
N ILE A 167 -17.88 -11.77 -10.29
CA ILE A 167 -17.02 -10.99 -9.36
C ILE A 167 -17.50 -11.13 -7.90
N PRO A 168 -18.76 -10.81 -7.53
CA PRO A 168 -19.16 -10.83 -6.12
C PRO A 168 -19.11 -12.24 -5.50
N LEU A 169 -19.56 -13.25 -6.25
CA LEU A 169 -19.55 -14.65 -5.81
C LEU A 169 -18.12 -15.17 -5.59
N THR A 170 -17.19 -14.75 -6.45
CA THR A 170 -15.80 -15.18 -6.34
C THR A 170 -15.08 -14.49 -5.20
N LEU A 171 -15.33 -13.19 -4.97
CA LEU A 171 -14.75 -12.44 -3.85
C LEU A 171 -15.12 -13.06 -2.48
N ASN A 172 -16.35 -13.56 -2.32
CA ASN A 172 -16.77 -14.20 -1.07
C ASN A 172 -15.89 -15.39 -0.66
N LYS A 173 -15.27 -16.08 -1.62
CA LYS A 173 -14.36 -17.22 -1.36
C LYS A 173 -13.04 -16.79 -0.70
N PHE A 174 -12.71 -15.50 -0.76
CA PHE A 174 -11.48 -14.95 -0.18
C PHE A 174 -11.68 -14.39 1.23
N ILE A 175 -12.93 -14.26 1.70
CA ILE A 175 -13.22 -13.83 3.08
C ILE A 175 -12.82 -14.95 4.05
N GLY A 176 -12.19 -14.57 5.16
CA GLY A 176 -11.67 -15.50 6.14
C GLY A 176 -10.18 -15.80 5.94
N HIS A 177 -9.79 -17.00 6.35
CA HIS A 177 -8.40 -17.45 6.32
C HIS A 177 -8.05 -18.03 4.94
N ILE A 178 -7.00 -17.49 4.32
CA ILE A 178 -6.50 -17.94 3.01
C ILE A 178 -4.99 -18.17 3.05
N ASN A 179 -4.51 -19.02 2.15
CA ASN A 179 -3.09 -19.19 1.89
C ASN A 179 -2.71 -18.41 0.64
N GLN A 180 -1.74 -17.51 0.77
CA GLN A 180 -1.29 -16.67 -0.32
C GLN A 180 0.20 -16.84 -0.54
N THR A 181 0.62 -17.13 -1.76
CA THR A 181 2.04 -17.05 -2.13
C THR A 181 2.44 -15.58 -2.29
N PRO A 182 3.36 -15.06 -1.46
CA PRO A 182 3.86 -13.69 -1.60
C PRO A 182 4.48 -13.45 -2.98
N PRO A 183 4.43 -12.21 -3.49
CA PRO A 183 5.08 -11.89 -4.75
C PRO A 183 6.60 -11.98 -4.60
N LEU A 184 7.27 -12.42 -5.68
CA LEU A 184 8.73 -12.47 -5.74
C LEU A 184 9.34 -11.07 -5.50
N TYR A 185 8.73 -10.01 -6.00
CA TYR A 185 9.12 -8.64 -5.68
C TYR A 185 8.53 -8.17 -4.33
N SER A 186 9.02 -8.73 -3.22
CA SER A 186 8.63 -8.35 -1.86
C SER A 186 9.81 -8.30 -0.88
N ALA A 187 9.58 -7.65 0.27
CA ALA A 187 10.58 -7.53 1.34
C ALA A 187 10.60 -8.74 2.30
N LYS A 188 9.75 -9.76 2.07
CA LYS A 188 9.78 -11.01 2.85
C LYS A 188 11.15 -11.66 2.70
N ARG A 189 11.70 -12.16 3.81
CA ARG A 189 12.97 -12.90 3.80
C ARG A 189 12.71 -14.39 3.65
N VAL A 190 13.53 -15.04 2.82
CA VAL A 190 13.64 -16.49 2.68
C VAL A 190 15.14 -16.78 2.67
N ASP A 191 15.57 -17.72 3.51
CA ASP A 191 16.98 -18.14 3.64
C ASP A 191 17.99 -16.97 3.76
N GLY A 192 17.62 -15.98 4.58
CA GLY A 192 18.47 -14.83 4.88
C GLY A 192 18.40 -13.67 3.88
N MET A 193 17.89 -13.87 2.66
CA MET A 193 17.75 -12.84 1.62
C MET A 193 16.30 -12.40 1.43
N ARG A 194 16.07 -11.16 0.97
CA ARG A 194 14.72 -10.69 0.61
C ARG A 194 14.32 -11.22 -0.75
N LEU A 195 13.04 -11.56 -0.94
CA LEU A 195 12.53 -12.11 -2.21
C LEU A 195 12.86 -11.24 -3.43
N TYR A 196 12.80 -9.90 -3.32
CA TYR A 196 13.19 -9.04 -4.45
C TYR A 196 14.67 -9.16 -4.84
N GLU A 197 15.55 -9.60 -3.93
CA GLU A 197 16.97 -9.79 -4.20
C GLU A 197 17.20 -11.04 -5.05
N TYR A 198 16.43 -12.10 -4.80
CA TYR A 198 16.39 -13.27 -5.68
C TYR A 198 15.95 -12.88 -7.10
N ALA A 199 14.87 -12.09 -7.21
CA ALA A 199 14.37 -11.58 -8.49
C ALA A 199 15.43 -10.83 -9.28
N ARG A 200 16.15 -9.89 -8.63
CA ARG A 200 17.19 -9.07 -9.27
C ARG A 200 18.43 -9.86 -9.68
N LYS A 201 18.73 -10.94 -8.96
CA LYS A 201 19.85 -11.81 -9.25
C LYS A 201 19.47 -12.97 -10.19
N ASN A 202 18.21 -13.06 -10.64
CA ASN A 202 17.67 -14.19 -11.39
C ASN A 202 17.92 -15.54 -10.69
N ILE A 203 17.82 -15.58 -9.36
CA ILE A 203 17.99 -16.80 -8.56
C ILE A 203 16.60 -17.36 -8.26
N THR A 204 16.38 -18.63 -8.60
CA THR A 204 15.14 -19.35 -8.26
C THR A 204 15.03 -19.53 -6.75
N VAL A 205 13.83 -19.34 -6.21
CA VAL A 205 13.55 -19.52 -4.79
C VAL A 205 12.17 -20.14 -4.60
N HIS A 206 12.07 -21.15 -3.74
CA HIS A 206 10.79 -21.72 -3.36
C HIS A 206 10.10 -20.83 -2.33
N ILE A 207 8.95 -20.26 -2.69
CA ILE A 207 8.21 -19.33 -1.83
C ILE A 207 7.06 -20.08 -1.16
N LYS A 208 7.22 -20.37 0.14
CA LYS A 208 6.12 -20.96 0.93
C LYS A 208 4.93 -19.98 1.06
N PRO A 209 3.68 -20.45 0.88
CA PRO A 209 2.49 -19.66 1.13
C PRO A 209 2.48 -19.08 2.55
N SER A 210 2.04 -17.84 2.68
CA SER A 210 1.74 -17.19 3.95
C SER A 210 0.25 -17.40 4.27
N HIS A 211 -0.04 -17.78 5.51
CA HIS A 211 -1.40 -17.81 6.02
C HIS A 211 -1.83 -16.39 6.43
N VAL A 212 -2.91 -15.89 5.86
CA VAL A 212 -3.42 -14.53 6.09
C VAL A 212 -4.94 -14.55 6.26
N HIS A 213 -5.46 -13.53 6.93
CA HIS A 213 -6.90 -13.34 7.11
C HIS A 213 -7.40 -12.10 6.37
N ILE A 214 -8.46 -12.27 5.58
CA ILE A 214 -9.24 -11.20 4.96
C ILE A 214 -10.53 -11.05 5.77
N GLU A 215 -10.69 -9.93 6.45
CA GLU A 215 -11.88 -9.70 7.28
C GLU A 215 -13.07 -9.28 6.43
N ASP A 216 -12.84 -8.41 5.43
CA ASP A 216 -13.88 -7.91 4.54
C ASP A 216 -13.28 -7.60 3.16
N ILE A 217 -14.02 -7.91 2.11
CA ILE A 217 -13.66 -7.58 0.73
C ILE A 217 -14.92 -7.19 -0.06
N LYS A 218 -14.89 -6.01 -0.65
CA LYS A 218 -16.05 -5.43 -1.36
C LYS A 218 -15.66 -5.01 -2.75
N HIS A 219 -16.44 -5.42 -3.74
CA HIS A 219 -16.43 -4.81 -5.06
C HIS A 219 -17.16 -3.46 -4.97
N LEU A 220 -16.47 -2.37 -5.29
CA LEU A 220 -17.03 -1.03 -5.16
C LEU A 220 -17.83 -0.62 -6.41
N ASN A 221 -17.59 -1.28 -7.54
CA ASN A 221 -18.32 -1.10 -8.80
C ASN A 221 -18.33 0.36 -9.27
N GLN A 222 -17.18 1.04 -9.15
CA GLN A 222 -17.02 2.45 -9.56
C GLN A 222 -16.25 2.60 -10.87
N VAL A 223 -15.88 1.48 -11.50
CA VAL A 223 -15.16 1.42 -12.77
C VAL A 223 -15.80 0.39 -13.68
N ASP A 224 -15.70 0.62 -14.98
CA ASP A 224 -16.13 -0.34 -15.99
C ASP A 224 -15.01 -1.35 -16.27
N LEU A 225 -15.41 -2.55 -16.70
CA LEU A 225 -14.47 -3.53 -17.23
C LEU A 225 -13.65 -2.93 -18.39
N PRO A 226 -12.38 -3.34 -18.56
CA PRO A 226 -11.69 -4.42 -17.85
C PRO A 226 -11.10 -4.04 -16.48
N PHE A 227 -11.38 -2.84 -15.96
CA PHE A 227 -10.99 -2.48 -14.60
C PHE A 227 -11.98 -3.02 -13.58
N PHE A 228 -11.50 -3.21 -12.36
CA PHE A 228 -12.33 -3.53 -11.21
C PHE A 228 -11.72 -2.93 -9.96
N ASP A 229 -12.57 -2.61 -8.99
CA ASP A 229 -12.16 -1.88 -7.80
C ASP A 229 -12.63 -2.55 -6.51
N LEU A 230 -11.68 -2.72 -5.58
CA LEU A 230 -11.89 -3.45 -4.35
C LEU A 230 -11.57 -2.59 -3.15
N GLN A 231 -12.41 -2.67 -2.11
CA GLN A 231 -12.02 -2.34 -0.75
C GLN A 231 -11.69 -3.63 0.00
N VAL A 232 -10.50 -3.69 0.60
CA VAL A 232 -10.02 -4.90 1.29
C VAL A 232 -9.58 -4.55 2.70
N LYS A 233 -10.22 -5.13 3.71
CA LYS A 233 -9.73 -5.11 5.10
C LYS A 233 -9.08 -6.46 5.42
N CYS A 234 -7.79 -6.44 5.71
CA CYS A 234 -6.99 -7.66 5.87
C CYS A 234 -5.94 -7.53 6.97
N SER A 235 -5.51 -8.68 7.48
CA SER A 235 -4.47 -8.80 8.49
C SER A 235 -3.07 -8.43 7.96
N GLY A 236 -2.13 -8.25 8.89
CA GLY A 236 -0.72 -8.05 8.56
C GLY A 236 -0.13 -9.19 7.74
N GLY A 237 0.72 -8.86 6.76
CA GLY A 237 1.37 -9.86 5.89
C GLY A 237 0.61 -10.19 4.61
N THR A 238 -0.63 -9.71 4.46
CA THR A 238 -1.42 -9.83 3.21
C THR A 238 -0.80 -8.97 2.10
N TYR A 239 -0.57 -9.56 0.93
CA TYR A 239 -0.15 -8.87 -0.29
C TYR A 239 -1.36 -8.66 -1.20
N ILE A 240 -1.81 -7.41 -1.34
CA ILE A 240 -2.94 -7.08 -2.23
C ILE A 240 -2.62 -7.42 -3.70
N ARG A 241 -1.35 -7.31 -4.10
CA ARG A 241 -0.86 -7.76 -5.41
C ARG A 241 -1.15 -9.24 -5.68
N SER A 242 -0.81 -10.12 -4.73
CA SER A 242 -1.12 -11.55 -4.85
C SER A 242 -2.62 -11.81 -4.76
N LEU A 243 -3.36 -11.06 -3.93
CA LEU A 243 -4.82 -11.22 -3.82
C LEU A 243 -5.52 -10.93 -5.14
N VAL A 244 -5.10 -9.88 -5.85
CA VAL A 244 -5.61 -9.53 -7.18
C VAL A 244 -5.32 -10.61 -8.21
N ARG A 245 -4.11 -11.17 -8.22
CA ARG A 245 -3.75 -12.32 -9.06
C ARG A 245 -4.64 -13.52 -8.76
N ASP A 246 -4.69 -13.94 -7.50
CA ASP A 246 -5.40 -15.15 -7.06
C ASP A 246 -6.91 -15.02 -7.34
N PHE A 247 -7.48 -13.82 -7.12
CA PHE A 247 -8.85 -13.50 -7.48
C PHE A 247 -9.12 -13.65 -8.99
N ALA A 248 -8.22 -13.13 -9.84
CA ALA A 248 -8.36 -13.27 -11.28
C ALA A 248 -8.23 -14.73 -11.74
N HIS A 249 -7.31 -15.49 -11.16
CA HIS A 249 -7.17 -16.92 -11.45
C HIS A 249 -8.44 -17.69 -11.08
N ALA A 250 -9.07 -17.36 -9.96
CA ALA A 250 -10.36 -17.95 -9.55
C ALA A 250 -11.52 -17.59 -10.51
N LEU A 251 -11.38 -16.51 -11.29
CA LEU A 251 -12.27 -16.12 -12.38
C LEU A 251 -11.84 -16.69 -13.75
N ASN A 252 -10.82 -17.54 -13.80
CA ASN A 252 -10.22 -18.06 -15.03
C ASN A 252 -9.72 -16.96 -15.98
N THR A 253 -9.09 -15.93 -15.42
CA THR A 253 -8.45 -14.84 -16.17
C THR A 253 -7.16 -14.40 -15.47
N HIS A 254 -6.53 -13.36 -15.99
CA HIS A 254 -5.36 -12.70 -15.41
C HIS A 254 -5.71 -11.31 -14.93
N ALA A 255 -4.99 -10.80 -13.93
CA ALA A 255 -5.07 -9.41 -13.56
C ALA A 255 -3.74 -8.88 -13.00
N THR A 256 -3.57 -7.57 -13.09
CA THR A 256 -2.49 -6.84 -12.43
C THR A 256 -3.05 -5.69 -11.61
N LEU A 257 -2.35 -5.34 -10.52
CA LEU A 257 -2.74 -4.23 -9.66
C LEU A 257 -2.25 -2.89 -10.25
N ILE A 258 -3.19 -1.98 -10.53
CA ILE A 258 -2.93 -0.68 -11.16
C ILE A 258 -2.74 0.43 -10.13
N LYS A 259 -3.63 0.53 -9.14
CA LYS A 259 -3.54 1.53 -8.06
C LYS A 259 -3.79 0.85 -6.72
N LEU A 260 -3.05 1.29 -5.71
CA LEU A 260 -3.19 0.80 -4.34
C LEU A 260 -3.07 1.96 -3.36
N ILE A 261 -4.08 2.13 -2.52
CA ILE A 261 -4.11 3.13 -1.45
C ILE A 261 -4.35 2.41 -0.12
N ARG A 262 -3.48 2.58 0.87
CA ARG A 262 -3.78 2.16 2.25
C ARG A 262 -4.51 3.29 2.96
N VAL A 263 -5.81 3.11 3.18
CA VAL A 263 -6.65 4.14 3.80
C VAL A 263 -6.68 4.04 5.33
N GLN A 264 -6.30 2.89 5.89
CA GLN A 264 -6.26 2.71 7.34
C GLN A 264 -5.19 1.69 7.77
N GLN A 265 -4.58 1.93 8.93
CA GLN A 265 -3.67 0.99 9.59
C GLN A 265 -3.98 0.89 11.09
N GLY A 266 -4.24 -0.31 11.59
CA GLY A 266 -4.39 -0.57 13.03
C GLY A 266 -5.62 0.03 13.70
N GLY A 267 -6.68 0.36 12.95
CA GLY A 267 -7.91 0.94 13.50
C GLY A 267 -7.81 2.45 13.75
N ASP A 268 -6.74 2.87 14.42
CA ASP A 268 -6.60 4.24 14.95
C ASP A 268 -5.92 5.23 14.00
N PHE A 269 -5.45 4.76 12.83
CA PHE A 269 -4.68 5.57 11.89
C PHE A 269 -5.39 5.59 10.52
N PRO A 270 -6.45 6.39 10.37
CA PRO A 270 -7.11 6.61 9.09
C PRO A 270 -6.37 7.68 8.26
N TYR A 271 -6.53 7.67 6.94
CA TYR A 271 -5.82 8.59 6.03
C TYR A 271 -6.25 10.05 6.21
N GLU A 272 -7.49 10.30 6.63
CA GLU A 272 -8.05 11.63 6.91
C GLU A 272 -7.30 12.36 8.03
N HIS A 273 -6.53 11.64 8.84
CA HIS A 273 -5.77 12.19 9.97
C HIS A 273 -4.27 12.10 9.76
N SER A 274 -3.84 11.77 8.55
CA SER A 274 -2.42 11.64 8.22
C SER A 274 -1.80 12.98 7.81
N LEU A 275 -0.54 13.19 8.18
CA LEU A 275 0.29 14.30 7.71
C LEU A 275 0.86 13.93 6.34
N HIS A 276 0.66 14.77 5.33
CA HIS A 276 1.22 14.51 4.00
C HIS A 276 2.76 14.55 4.01
N TYR A 277 3.39 13.67 3.23
CA TYR A 277 4.86 13.57 3.15
C TYR A 277 5.57 14.89 2.82
N ASP A 278 4.96 15.69 1.92
CA ASP A 278 5.56 16.95 1.48
C ASP A 278 5.50 18.04 2.55
N ASP A 279 4.50 17.96 3.45
CA ASP A 279 4.28 18.91 4.55
C ASP A 279 5.06 18.53 5.82
N ILE A 280 5.99 17.56 5.73
CA ILE A 280 6.82 17.17 6.87
C ILE A 280 7.86 18.27 7.14
N ASP A 281 7.52 19.10 8.12
CA ASP A 281 8.37 20.06 8.81
C ASP A 281 8.22 19.90 10.34
N MET A 282 8.98 20.68 11.12
CA MET A 282 8.96 20.55 12.59
C MET A 282 7.62 20.98 13.20
N GLU A 283 6.97 22.00 12.64
CA GLU A 283 5.70 22.49 13.15
C GLU A 283 4.61 21.43 13.01
N ASN A 284 4.51 20.86 11.81
CA ASN A 284 3.56 19.80 11.48
C ASN A 284 3.88 18.50 12.21
N VAL A 285 5.17 18.18 12.41
CA VAL A 285 5.56 17.06 13.28
C VAL A 285 4.98 17.25 14.68
N LEU A 286 5.17 18.40 15.33
CA LEU A 286 4.63 18.65 16.67
C LEU A 286 3.10 18.68 16.73
N ARG A 287 2.45 19.15 15.66
CA ARG A 287 0.98 19.21 15.54
C ARG A 287 0.36 17.81 15.38
N HIS A 288 1.02 16.91 14.65
CA HIS A 288 0.53 15.56 14.35
C HIS A 288 1.15 14.48 15.24
N PHE A 289 2.05 14.83 16.17
CA PHE A 289 2.72 13.88 17.02
C PHE A 289 1.74 13.18 17.97
N ILE A 290 1.76 11.85 17.96
CA ILE A 290 0.98 11.01 18.85
C ILE A 290 1.91 10.56 19.97
N ARG A 291 1.72 11.13 21.16
CA ARG A 291 2.49 10.83 22.37
C ARG A 291 2.28 9.37 22.80
N LEU A 292 3.30 8.79 23.45
CA LEU A 292 3.23 7.48 24.11
C LEU A 292 2.71 7.58 25.54
#